data_AF-A0A963I767-F1
#
_entry.id   AF-A0A963I767-F1
#
_cell.length_a   1.000
_cell.length_b   1.000
_cell.length_c   1.000
_cell.angle_alpha   90.00
_cell.angle_beta   90.00
_cell.angle_gamma   90.00
#
_symmetry.space_group_name_H-M   'P 1'
#
loop_
_entity.id
_entity.type
_entity.pdbx_description
1 polymer ?
#
loop_
_entity_poly.entity_id
_entity_poly.type
_entity_poly.pdbx_seq_one_letter_code
_entity_poly.pdbx_strand_id
1 'polypeptide(L)'
;PVVDLAAELAVEPLEVEVGRGRRAGGADRAELGLPHREIRTLRRAALLHDIGKLGVSNRILDKPSALDPLEMEAMRQHTRHTFDILRHVSRFRQFAAMAAAHHERLDGSGYHLGLRGDELDTSARILAVADCTEAMCADRPYRSGLGLDEALRRLDSLVAVGHLCPAATEALKGWFRGLPKAATEPAASGDGAVRAA
;
A
#
# COMPACT_ATOMS: atom_id res chain seq x y z
N PRO A 1 8.56 -1.60 9.36
CA PRO A 1 7.22 -0.99 9.37
C PRO A 1 7.15 0.10 8.28
N VAL A 2 6.65 -0.29 7.12
CA VAL A 2 6.38 0.58 5.96
C VAL A 2 5.06 1.28 6.26
N VAL A 3 5.09 2.28 7.15
CA VAL A 3 3.85 2.90 7.64
C VAL A 3 3.31 3.79 6.52
N ASP A 4 2.41 3.23 5.71
CA ASP A 4 1.58 3.90 4.73
C ASP A 4 2.32 4.49 3.51
N LEU A 5 2.75 3.57 2.62
CA LEU A 5 3.40 3.88 1.35
C LEU A 5 2.57 4.86 0.49
N ALA A 6 1.25 4.80 0.56
CA ALA A 6 0.36 5.71 -0.15
C ALA A 6 0.40 7.13 0.43
N ALA A 7 0.47 7.25 1.76
CA ALA A 7 0.70 8.54 2.41
C ALA A 7 2.09 9.08 2.12
N GLU A 8 3.13 8.24 2.11
CA GLU A 8 4.53 8.59 1.82
C GLU A 8 4.73 9.09 0.38
N LEU A 9 4.14 8.40 -0.61
CA LEU A 9 4.18 8.82 -2.02
C LEU A 9 3.56 10.20 -2.25
N ALA A 10 2.64 10.61 -1.38
CA ALA A 10 1.98 11.89 -1.49
C ALA A 10 2.77 13.02 -0.78
N VAL A 11 3.99 12.82 -0.23
CA VAL A 11 4.76 13.84 0.53
C VAL A 11 5.97 14.47 -0.21
N GLU A 12 6.12 15.80 -0.05
CA GLU A 12 7.41 16.56 -0.10
C GLU A 12 8.25 16.21 1.14
N PRO A 13 9.58 16.43 1.19
CA PRO A 13 10.46 15.67 2.09
C PRO A 13 10.13 15.98 3.55
N LEU A 14 9.48 15.03 4.22
CA LEU A 14 9.35 15.03 5.67
C LEU A 14 10.14 13.84 6.19
N GLU A 15 11.13 14.15 7.03
CA GLU A 15 12.08 13.20 7.60
C GLU A 15 11.34 12.08 8.36
N VAL A 16 11.38 10.86 7.83
CA VAL A 16 10.86 9.67 8.51
C VAL A 16 12.00 9.07 9.33
N GLU A 17 11.86 9.09 10.66
CA GLU A 17 12.82 8.46 11.57
C GLU A 17 12.50 6.97 11.70
N VAL A 18 13.17 6.14 10.89
CA VAL A 18 13.28 4.69 11.11
C VAL A 18 14.65 4.44 11.75
N GLY A 19 14.67 3.59 12.80
CA GLY A 19 15.82 3.35 13.68
C GLY A 19 17.21 3.51 13.05
N ARG A 20 17.99 4.42 13.66
CA ARG A 20 19.43 4.70 13.41
C ARG A 20 19.84 4.74 11.93
N GLY A 21 19.22 5.62 11.16
CA GLY A 21 19.75 6.04 9.87
C GLY A 21 18.75 6.89 9.09
N ARG A 22 19.03 8.19 8.97
CA ARG A 22 18.20 9.15 8.21
C ARG A 22 18.11 8.70 6.74
N ARG A 23 16.90 8.62 6.18
CA ARG A 23 16.67 8.33 4.76
C ARG A 23 15.88 9.47 4.13
N ALA A 24 16.41 10.06 3.06
CA ALA A 24 15.74 11.05 2.24
C ALA A 24 15.39 10.40 0.90
N GLY A 25 14.11 10.34 0.56
CA GLY A 25 13.65 9.94 -0.76
C GLY A 25 12.16 10.24 -0.88
N GLY A 26 11.83 11.21 -1.73
CA GLY A 26 10.47 11.65 -2.02
C GLY A 26 10.22 11.56 -3.52
N ALA A 27 9.00 11.21 -3.90
CA ALA A 27 8.55 11.39 -5.28
C ALA A 27 8.19 12.85 -5.36
N ASP A 28 8.84 13.61 -6.23
CA ASP A 28 8.44 14.99 -6.40
C ASP A 28 6.97 15.03 -6.82
N ARG A 29 6.21 15.96 -6.25
CA ARG A 29 4.78 16.16 -6.55
C ARG A 29 4.49 16.28 -8.05
N ALA A 30 5.51 16.67 -8.82
CA ALA A 30 5.50 16.73 -10.27
C ALA A 30 5.33 15.36 -10.95
N GLU A 31 5.82 14.27 -10.37
CA GLU A 31 5.75 12.92 -10.94
C GLU A 31 4.34 12.32 -10.89
N LEU A 32 3.54 12.71 -9.89
CA LEU A 32 2.14 12.28 -9.78
C LEU A 32 1.16 13.17 -10.56
N GLY A 33 1.58 14.37 -10.98
CA GLY A 33 0.74 15.32 -11.73
C GLY A 33 -0.51 15.82 -10.97
N LEU A 34 -0.57 15.66 -9.64
CA LEU A 34 -1.74 16.01 -8.84
C LEU A 34 -1.60 17.41 -8.19
N PRO A 35 -2.68 18.22 -8.15
CA PRO A 35 -2.67 19.48 -7.42
C PRO A 35 -2.60 19.24 -5.90
N HIS A 36 -2.02 20.20 -5.16
CA HIS A 36 -1.81 20.10 -3.71
C HIS A 36 -3.04 19.68 -2.89
N ARG A 37 -4.25 20.09 -3.30
CA ARG A 37 -5.49 19.73 -2.62
C ARG A 37 -5.81 18.24 -2.74
N GLU A 38 -5.52 17.63 -3.89
CA GLU A 38 -5.78 16.23 -4.18
C GLU A 38 -4.75 15.37 -3.46
N ILE A 39 -3.49 15.80 -3.42
CA ILE A 39 -2.44 15.17 -2.61
C ILE A 39 -2.84 15.10 -1.12
N ARG A 40 -3.31 16.20 -0.52
CA ARG A 40 -3.77 16.17 0.88
C ARG A 40 -4.95 15.23 1.11
N THR A 41 -5.83 15.12 0.11
CA THR A 41 -7.02 14.27 0.17
C THR A 41 -6.61 12.80 0.07
N LEU A 42 -5.73 12.46 -0.88
CA LEU A 42 -5.12 11.15 -1.04
C LEU A 42 -4.41 10.69 0.24
N ARG A 43 -3.60 11.54 0.88
CA ARG A 43 -2.96 11.20 2.17
C ARG A 43 -3.96 10.82 3.26
N ARG A 44 -5.07 11.57 3.36
CA ARG A 44 -6.11 11.28 4.36
C ARG A 44 -6.85 10.00 4.04
N ALA A 45 -7.10 9.76 2.75
CA ALA A 45 -7.70 8.51 2.29
C ALA A 45 -6.79 7.33 2.59
N ALA A 46 -5.49 7.45 2.30
CA ALA A 46 -4.45 6.48 2.61
C ALA A 46 -4.41 6.13 4.10
N LEU A 47 -4.29 7.13 4.98
CA LEU A 47 -4.23 6.87 6.43
C LEU A 47 -5.47 6.18 7.01
N LEU A 48 -6.60 6.26 6.30
CA LEU A 48 -7.90 5.78 6.78
C LEU A 48 -8.51 4.68 5.90
N HIS A 49 -7.80 4.20 4.87
CA HIS A 49 -8.35 3.23 3.90
C HIS A 49 -8.81 1.93 4.59
N ASP A 50 -8.12 1.58 5.66
CA ASP A 50 -8.30 0.34 6.42
C ASP A 50 -9.07 0.51 7.74
N ILE A 51 -9.63 1.69 8.05
CA ILE A 51 -10.33 1.93 9.33
C ILE A 51 -11.51 0.97 9.54
N GLY A 52 -12.11 0.48 8.45
CA GLY A 52 -13.18 -0.50 8.49
C GLY A 52 -12.77 -1.89 8.99
N LYS A 53 -11.48 -2.19 9.12
CA LYS A 53 -11.00 -3.44 9.77
C LYS A 53 -11.45 -3.53 11.22
N LEU A 54 -11.78 -2.41 11.87
CA LEU A 54 -12.41 -2.40 13.20
C LEU A 54 -13.74 -3.17 13.26
N GLY A 55 -14.42 -3.34 12.13
CA GLY A 55 -15.65 -4.15 12.01
C GLY A 55 -15.41 -5.62 11.66
N VAL A 56 -14.16 -6.07 11.53
CA VAL A 56 -13.79 -7.45 11.21
C VAL A 56 -13.32 -8.17 12.48
N SER A 57 -13.73 -9.42 12.67
CA SER A 57 -13.34 -10.21 13.84
C SER A 57 -11.82 -10.45 13.89
N ASN A 58 -11.23 -10.31 15.08
CA ASN A 58 -9.82 -10.67 15.33
C ASN A 58 -9.52 -12.13 15.00
N ARG A 59 -10.51 -13.03 15.07
CA ARG A 59 -10.35 -14.44 14.65
C ARG A 59 -10.01 -14.58 13.16
N ILE A 60 -10.38 -13.60 12.35
CA ILE A 60 -10.08 -13.52 10.92
C ILE A 60 -8.80 -12.71 10.70
N LEU A 61 -8.68 -11.53 11.33
CA LEU A 61 -7.51 -10.65 11.15
C LEU A 61 -6.20 -11.31 11.59
N ASP A 62 -6.22 -12.02 12.73
CA ASP A 62 -5.03 -12.60 13.35
C ASP A 62 -4.84 -14.09 12.99
N LYS A 63 -5.62 -14.63 12.04
CA LYS A 63 -5.58 -16.04 11.67
C LYS A 63 -4.19 -16.40 11.11
N PRO A 64 -3.47 -17.39 11.68
CA PRO A 64 -2.14 -17.79 11.22
C PRO A 64 -2.20 -18.79 10.05
N SER A 65 -3.25 -18.71 9.23
CA SER A 65 -3.43 -19.55 8.04
C SER A 65 -4.30 -18.81 7.01
N ALA A 66 -4.41 -19.40 5.81
CA ALA A 66 -5.25 -18.84 4.76
C ALA A 66 -6.72 -18.73 5.22
N LEU A 67 -7.36 -17.64 4.82
CA LEU A 67 -8.79 -17.45 5.01
C LEU A 67 -9.57 -18.38 4.07
N ASP A 68 -10.61 -19.00 4.59
CA ASP A 68 -11.59 -19.70 3.76
C ASP A 68 -12.48 -18.70 2.98
N PRO A 69 -13.33 -19.16 2.05
CA PRO A 69 -14.16 -18.26 1.25
C PRO A 69 -15.11 -17.36 2.05
N LEU A 70 -15.66 -17.85 3.18
CA LEU A 70 -16.57 -17.08 4.02
C LEU A 70 -15.81 -16.04 4.86
N GLU A 71 -14.66 -16.44 5.39
CA GLU A 71 -13.76 -15.54 6.11
C GLU A 71 -13.20 -14.45 5.19
N MET A 72 -12.89 -14.79 3.94
CA MET A 72 -12.48 -13.82 2.92
C MET A 72 -13.60 -12.83 2.64
N GLU A 73 -14.84 -13.29 2.50
CA GLU A 73 -15.99 -12.39 2.30
C GLU A 73 -16.17 -11.43 3.48
N ALA A 74 -16.04 -11.94 4.72
CA ALA A 74 -16.07 -11.11 5.92
C ALA A 74 -14.90 -10.11 5.96
N MET A 75 -13.69 -10.52 5.53
CA MET A 75 -12.54 -9.63 5.41
C MET A 75 -12.81 -8.51 4.40
N ARG A 76 -13.40 -8.81 3.24
CA ARG A 76 -13.71 -7.82 2.20
C ARG A 76 -14.63 -6.70 2.68
N GLN A 77 -15.51 -6.98 3.65
CA GLN A 77 -16.43 -6.00 4.22
C GLN A 77 -15.71 -4.80 4.88
N HIS A 78 -14.41 -4.90 5.20
CA HIS A 78 -13.67 -3.76 5.75
C HIS A 78 -13.72 -2.53 4.82
N THR A 79 -13.71 -2.72 3.50
CA THR A 79 -13.80 -1.62 2.54
C THR A 79 -15.15 -0.90 2.65
N ARG A 80 -16.25 -1.65 2.72
CA ARG A 80 -17.59 -1.13 2.98
C ARG A 80 -17.67 -0.42 4.33
N HIS A 81 -17.12 -1.03 5.39
CA HIS A 81 -17.07 -0.41 6.71
C HIS A 81 -16.26 0.89 6.69
N THR A 82 -15.15 0.97 5.95
CA THR A 82 -14.39 2.20 5.73
C THR A 82 -15.27 3.28 5.11
N PHE A 83 -15.98 2.96 4.03
CA PHE A 83 -16.91 3.90 3.40
C PHE A 83 -17.97 4.40 4.39
N ASP A 84 -18.62 3.48 5.09
CA ASP A 84 -19.67 3.77 6.06
C ASP A 84 -19.17 4.61 7.23
N ILE A 85 -18.01 4.30 7.82
CA ILE A 85 -17.44 5.10 8.91
C ILE A 85 -17.12 6.52 8.44
N LEU A 86 -16.42 6.65 7.31
CA LEU A 86 -15.92 7.94 6.83
C LEU A 86 -17.03 8.87 6.32
N ARG A 87 -18.08 8.34 5.67
CA ARG A 87 -19.17 9.17 5.13
C ARG A 87 -20.01 9.88 6.20
N HIS A 88 -20.05 9.33 7.41
CA HIS A 88 -20.76 9.93 8.55
C HIS A 88 -19.99 11.08 9.20
N VAL A 89 -18.68 11.20 8.96
CA VAL A 89 -17.88 12.33 9.44
C VAL A 89 -17.83 13.40 8.33
N SER A 90 -18.42 14.56 8.58
CA SER A 90 -18.60 15.62 7.56
C SER A 90 -17.31 16.01 6.83
N ARG A 91 -16.16 16.04 7.54
CA ARG A 91 -14.86 16.38 6.94
C ARG A 91 -14.24 15.24 6.11
N PHE A 92 -14.65 14.00 6.34
CA PHE A 92 -14.08 12.82 5.71
C PHE A 92 -14.91 12.32 4.53
N ARG A 93 -16.19 12.69 4.46
CA ARG A 93 -17.10 12.32 3.38
C ARG A 93 -16.51 12.55 1.98
N GLN A 94 -15.75 13.63 1.77
CA GLN A 94 -15.14 13.98 0.49
C GLN A 94 -14.14 12.93 -0.05
N PHE A 95 -13.58 12.08 0.80
CA PHE A 95 -12.62 11.04 0.41
C PHE A 95 -13.06 9.63 0.80
N ALA A 96 -14.28 9.47 1.35
CA ALA A 96 -14.77 8.17 1.80
C ALA A 96 -14.80 7.13 0.67
N ALA A 97 -15.27 7.52 -0.53
CA ALA A 97 -15.29 6.64 -1.69
C ALA A 97 -13.88 6.25 -2.15
N MET A 98 -12.96 7.22 -2.25
CA MET A 98 -11.56 6.97 -2.60
C MET A 98 -10.89 6.00 -1.63
N ALA A 99 -11.02 6.25 -0.33
CA ALA A 99 -10.46 5.40 0.72
C ALA A 99 -11.02 3.98 0.64
N ALA A 100 -12.28 3.82 0.26
CA ALA A 100 -12.94 2.53 0.22
C ALA A 100 -12.81 1.80 -1.13
N ALA A 101 -12.24 2.47 -2.14
CA ALA A 101 -12.00 1.93 -3.49
C ALA A 101 -10.60 1.30 -3.66
N HIS A 102 -9.79 1.19 -2.60
CA HIS A 102 -8.41 0.69 -2.70
C HIS A 102 -8.29 -0.78 -3.14
N HIS A 103 -9.39 -1.54 -3.14
CA HIS A 103 -9.49 -2.90 -3.70
C HIS A 103 -10.27 -2.98 -5.02
N GLU A 104 -10.63 -1.83 -5.61
CA GLU A 104 -11.18 -1.78 -6.95
C GLU A 104 -10.10 -2.07 -8.00
N ARG A 105 -10.53 -2.58 -9.17
CA ARG A 105 -9.65 -3.00 -10.26
C ARG A 105 -10.12 -2.37 -11.56
N LEU A 106 -9.19 -2.09 -12.48
CA LEU A 106 -9.57 -1.39 -13.72
C LEU A 106 -10.54 -2.20 -14.60
N ASP A 107 -10.47 -3.53 -14.54
CA ASP A 107 -11.38 -4.44 -15.25
C ASP A 107 -12.79 -4.52 -14.63
N GLY A 108 -12.99 -3.98 -13.42
CA GLY A 108 -14.24 -4.06 -12.66
C GLY A 108 -14.41 -5.33 -11.83
N SER A 109 -13.40 -6.20 -11.74
CA SER A 109 -13.44 -7.41 -10.89
C SER A 109 -13.14 -7.14 -9.41
N GLY A 110 -12.93 -5.88 -9.06
CA GLY A 110 -12.63 -5.42 -7.71
C GLY A 110 -13.86 -5.36 -6.80
N TYR A 111 -13.65 -4.81 -5.61
CA TYR A 111 -14.70 -4.62 -4.60
C TYR A 111 -14.40 -3.36 -3.77
N HIS A 112 -15.38 -2.73 -3.14
CA HIS A 112 -16.78 -3.14 -2.89
C HIS A 112 -17.83 -2.27 -3.61
N LEU A 113 -17.42 -1.19 -4.26
CA LEU A 113 -18.28 -0.26 -4.98
C LEU A 113 -18.60 -0.77 -6.39
N GLY A 114 -17.79 -1.69 -6.92
CA GLY A 114 -17.97 -2.26 -8.26
C GLY A 114 -17.57 -1.29 -9.37
N LEU A 115 -16.55 -0.47 -9.11
CA LEU A 115 -16.11 0.57 -10.03
C LEU A 115 -15.20 -0.02 -11.10
N ARG A 116 -15.31 0.53 -12.30
CA ARG A 116 -14.41 0.23 -13.43
C ARG A 116 -13.33 1.30 -13.55
N GLY A 117 -12.31 1.01 -14.36
CA GLY A 117 -11.15 1.88 -14.48
C GLY A 117 -11.47 3.34 -14.80
N ASP A 118 -12.44 3.60 -15.68
CA ASP A 118 -12.90 4.93 -16.07
C ASP A 118 -13.61 5.70 -14.95
N GLU A 119 -14.12 5.00 -13.93
CA GLU A 119 -14.77 5.59 -12.76
C GLU A 119 -13.79 5.85 -11.61
N LEU A 120 -12.60 5.22 -11.65
CA LEU A 120 -11.54 5.43 -10.67
C LEU A 120 -10.71 6.66 -11.03
N ASP A 121 -10.73 7.67 -10.15
CA ASP A 121 -9.84 8.82 -10.28
C ASP A 121 -8.36 8.44 -10.09
N THR A 122 -7.46 9.35 -10.48
CA THR A 122 -6.02 9.13 -10.39
C THR A 122 -5.56 8.82 -8.96
N SER A 123 -6.17 9.45 -7.94
CA SER A 123 -5.80 9.25 -6.55
C SER A 123 -6.20 7.86 -6.04
N ALA A 124 -7.39 7.38 -6.38
CA ALA A 124 -7.85 6.02 -6.06
C ALA A 124 -6.96 4.97 -6.73
N ARG A 125 -6.53 5.19 -7.98
CA ARG A 125 -5.60 4.29 -8.69
C ARG A 125 -4.23 4.25 -8.02
N ILE A 126 -3.70 5.39 -7.57
CA ILE A 126 -2.44 5.45 -6.81
C ILE A 126 -2.58 4.71 -5.49
N LEU A 127 -3.66 4.95 -4.75
CA LEU A 127 -3.93 4.29 -3.47
C LEU A 127 -3.98 2.77 -3.62
N ALA A 128 -4.69 2.25 -4.63
CA ALA A 128 -4.78 0.80 -4.87
C ALA A 128 -3.41 0.17 -5.18
N VAL A 129 -2.58 0.84 -5.98
CA VAL A 129 -1.22 0.37 -6.30
C VAL A 129 -0.32 0.37 -5.06
N ALA A 130 -0.41 1.41 -4.24
CA ALA A 130 0.37 1.53 -3.02
C ALA A 130 -0.05 0.50 -1.95
N ASP A 131 -1.36 0.34 -1.69
CA ASP A 131 -1.89 -0.69 -0.77
C ASP A 131 -1.48 -2.10 -1.22
N CYS A 132 -1.63 -2.40 -2.52
CA CYS A 132 -1.21 -3.69 -3.08
C CYS A 132 0.28 -3.97 -2.82
N THR A 133 1.12 -2.94 -2.90
CA THR A 133 2.56 -3.06 -2.68
C THR A 133 2.87 -3.28 -1.20
N GLU A 134 2.24 -2.52 -0.31
CA GLU A 134 2.37 -2.68 1.14
C GLU A 134 1.93 -4.09 1.57
N ALA A 135 0.78 -4.55 1.11
CA ALA A 135 0.26 -5.88 1.41
C ALA A 135 1.19 -7.02 0.93
N MET A 136 1.91 -6.80 -0.18
CA MET A 136 2.90 -7.75 -0.71
C MET A 136 4.19 -7.78 0.12
N CYS A 137 4.64 -6.62 0.59
CA CYS A 137 5.88 -6.45 1.34
C CYS A 137 5.74 -6.71 2.84
N ALA A 138 4.54 -6.61 3.40
CA ALA A 138 4.30 -6.81 4.82
C ALA A 138 4.44 -8.28 5.23
N ASP A 139 5.14 -8.51 6.35
CA ASP A 139 5.11 -9.78 7.06
C ASP A 139 3.73 -10.02 7.66
N ARG A 140 3.24 -11.25 7.56
CA ARG A 140 1.99 -11.71 8.15
C ARG A 140 2.24 -12.95 8.99
N PRO A 141 1.39 -13.26 9.98
CA PRO A 141 1.56 -14.43 10.84
C PRO A 141 1.78 -15.75 10.08
N TYR A 142 1.26 -15.86 8.86
CA TYR A 142 1.33 -17.05 8.01
C TYR A 142 2.29 -16.95 6.80
N ARG A 143 2.89 -15.79 6.52
CA ARG A 143 3.88 -15.66 5.43
C ARG A 143 4.82 -14.48 5.66
N SER A 144 6.08 -14.65 5.28
CA SER A 144 7.00 -13.51 5.13
C SER A 144 6.61 -12.63 3.93
N GLY A 145 6.91 -11.34 4.04
CA GLY A 145 6.81 -10.40 2.92
C GLY A 145 7.66 -10.83 1.72
N LEU A 146 7.22 -10.47 0.51
CA LEU A 146 7.90 -10.88 -0.74
C LEU A 146 9.22 -10.14 -1.02
N GLY A 147 9.49 -9.05 -0.30
CA GLY A 147 10.54 -8.09 -0.65
C GLY A 147 10.13 -7.20 -1.84
N LEU A 148 10.80 -6.05 -1.96
CA LEU A 148 10.41 -5.00 -2.91
C LEU A 148 10.50 -5.45 -4.38
N ASP A 149 11.59 -6.11 -4.78
CA ASP A 149 11.81 -6.50 -6.18
C ASP A 149 10.77 -7.52 -6.70
N GLU A 150 10.39 -8.50 -5.87
CA GLU A 150 9.30 -9.43 -6.20
C GLU A 150 7.95 -8.70 -6.21
N ALA A 151 7.68 -7.81 -5.25
CA ALA A 151 6.45 -7.02 -5.23
C ALA A 151 6.30 -6.21 -6.53
N LEU A 152 7.34 -5.50 -6.97
CA LEU A 152 7.31 -4.73 -8.21
C LEU A 152 7.08 -5.62 -9.45
N ARG A 153 7.67 -6.82 -9.52
CA ARG A 153 7.38 -7.79 -10.59
C ARG A 153 5.93 -8.30 -10.56
N ARG A 154 5.34 -8.44 -9.38
CA ARG A 154 3.92 -8.81 -9.23
C ARG A 154 2.99 -7.69 -9.68
N LEU A 155 3.34 -6.42 -9.44
CA LEU A 155 2.59 -5.29 -9.97
C LEU A 155 2.55 -5.31 -11.51
N ASP A 156 3.67 -5.63 -12.17
CA ASP A 156 3.70 -5.78 -13.64
C ASP A 156 2.73 -6.86 -14.14
N SER A 157 2.66 -7.97 -13.43
CA SER A 157 1.72 -9.04 -13.76
C SER A 157 0.26 -8.59 -13.59
N LEU A 158 -0.03 -7.80 -12.56
CA LEU A 158 -1.37 -7.24 -12.31
C LEU A 158 -1.76 -6.16 -13.33
N VAL A 159 -0.80 -5.36 -13.79
CA VAL A 159 -1.00 -4.42 -14.89
C VAL A 159 -1.30 -5.16 -16.20
N ALA A 160 -0.56 -6.23 -16.50
CA ALA A 160 -0.74 -7.01 -17.73
C ALA A 160 -2.13 -7.65 -17.86
N VAL A 161 -2.76 -8.02 -16.75
CA VAL A 161 -4.13 -8.55 -16.71
C VAL A 161 -5.20 -7.47 -16.51
N GLY A 162 -4.82 -6.19 -16.49
CA GLY A 162 -5.77 -5.08 -16.39
C GLY A 162 -6.35 -4.86 -14.99
N HIS A 163 -5.71 -5.36 -13.93
CA HIS A 163 -6.16 -5.09 -12.56
C HIS A 163 -5.71 -3.72 -12.05
N LEU A 164 -4.47 -3.32 -12.35
CA LEU A 164 -3.85 -2.09 -11.84
C LEU A 164 -3.52 -1.08 -12.95
N CYS A 165 -3.43 0.20 -12.57
CA CYS A 165 -3.14 1.28 -13.51
C CYS A 165 -1.66 1.36 -13.88
N PRO A 166 -1.29 1.24 -15.17
CA PRO A 166 0.10 1.31 -15.60
C PRO A 166 0.81 2.60 -15.16
N ALA A 167 0.13 3.76 -15.30
CA ALA A 167 0.71 5.05 -14.96
C ALA A 167 0.99 5.19 -13.45
N ALA A 168 0.06 4.73 -12.60
CA ALA A 168 0.25 4.73 -11.15
C ALA A 168 1.36 3.76 -10.71
N THR A 169 1.45 2.58 -11.35
CA THR A 169 2.52 1.60 -11.12
C THR A 169 3.89 2.14 -11.52
N GLU A 170 4.01 2.81 -12.67
CA GLU A 170 5.29 3.41 -13.08
C GLU A 170 5.69 4.59 -12.19
N ALA A 171 4.74 5.42 -11.74
CA ALA A 171 5.03 6.48 -10.77
C ALA A 171 5.58 5.90 -9.45
N LEU A 172 4.96 4.84 -8.92
CA LEU A 172 5.45 4.13 -7.74
C LEU A 172 6.87 3.59 -7.94
N LYS A 173 7.15 2.97 -9.10
CA LYS A 173 8.49 2.45 -9.40
C LYS A 173 9.52 3.57 -9.53
N GLY A 174 9.15 4.69 -10.14
CA GLY A 174 9.98 5.89 -10.20
C GLY A 174 10.40 6.35 -8.81
N TRP A 175 9.44 6.42 -7.89
CA TRP A 175 9.69 6.75 -6.49
C TRP A 175 10.75 5.85 -5.85
N PHE A 176 10.58 4.52 -5.97
CA PHE A 176 11.54 3.56 -5.40
C PHE A 176 12.93 3.65 -6.03
N ARG A 177 13.05 3.97 -7.33
CA ARG A 177 14.34 4.17 -8.01
C ARG A 177 15.07 5.43 -7.53
N GLY A 178 14.31 6.46 -7.14
CA GLY A 178 14.85 7.72 -6.60
C GLY A 178 15.34 7.61 -5.15
N LEU A 179 15.02 6.52 -4.44
CA LEU A 179 15.55 6.29 -3.09
C LEU A 179 17.05 5.97 -3.14
N PRO A 180 17.87 6.55 -2.25
CA PRO A 180 19.27 6.15 -2.10
C PRO A 180 19.35 4.65 -1.81
N LYS A 181 20.09 3.90 -2.62
CA LYS A 181 20.34 2.47 -2.36
C LYS A 181 21.02 2.35 -0.98
N ALA A 182 20.41 1.59 -0.07
CA ALA A 182 21.07 1.25 1.19
C ALA A 182 22.39 0.57 0.87
N ALA A 183 23.50 1.04 1.47
CA ALA A 183 24.76 0.34 1.40
C ALA A 183 24.54 -1.05 2.00
N THR A 184 24.54 -2.07 1.14
CA THR A 184 24.60 -3.46 1.58
C THR A 184 25.98 -3.66 2.18
N GLU A 185 26.11 -3.56 3.50
CA GLU A 185 27.27 -4.13 4.17
C GLU A 185 27.21 -5.66 3.95
N PRO A 186 28.26 -6.27 3.39
CA PRO A 186 28.30 -7.72 3.28
C PRO A 186 28.23 -8.32 4.68
N ALA A 187 27.36 -9.31 4.85
CA ALA A 187 27.30 -10.11 6.07
C ALA A 187 28.72 -10.55 6.44
N ALA A 188 29.18 -10.13 7.62
CA ALA A 188 30.49 -10.53 8.13
C ALA A 188 30.58 -12.06 8.09
N SER A 189 31.41 -12.58 7.19
CA SER A 189 31.82 -13.97 7.17
C SER A 189 32.58 -14.22 8.48
N GLY A 190 31.90 -14.85 9.44
CA GLY A 190 32.51 -15.32 10.67
C GLY A 190 33.46 -16.46 10.36
N ASP A 191 34.70 -16.13 10.00
CA ASP A 191 35.81 -17.08 9.99
C ASP A 191 36.40 -17.14 11.41
N GLY A 192 35.70 -17.87 12.27
CA GLY A 192 36.13 -18.21 13.61
C GLY A 192 37.17 -19.32 13.55
N ALA A 193 38.41 -18.97 13.22
CA ALA A 193 39.56 -19.85 13.36
C ALA A 193 39.74 -20.21 14.84
N VAL A 194 39.29 -21.41 15.21
CA VAL A 194 39.62 -22.09 16.46
C VAL A 194 41.13 -22.36 16.46
N ARG A 195 41.89 -21.61 17.26
CA ARG A 195 43.26 -22.00 17.62
C ARG A 195 43.16 -23.04 18.75
N ALA A 196 43.57 -24.27 18.43
CA ALA A 196 43.81 -25.33 19.40
C ALA A 196 45.01 -24.97 20.31
N ALA A 197 44.87 -25.31 21.58
CA ALA A 197 45.96 -25.56 22.52
C ALA A 197 46.23 -27.07 22.56
#